data_AF-A0A3N5KBS3-F1
#
_entry.id   AF-A0A3N5KBS3-F1
#
_cell.length_a   1.000
_cell.length_b   1.000
_cell.length_c   1.000
_cell.angle_alpha   90.00
_cell.angle_beta   90.00
_cell.angle_gamma   90.00
#
_symmetry.space_group_name_H-M   'P 1'
#
loop_
_entity.id
_entity.type
_entity.pdbx_description
1 polymer ?
#
loop_
_entity_poly.entity_id
_entity_poly.type
_entity_poly.pdbx_seq_one_letter_code
_entity_poly.pdbx_strand_id
1 'polypeptide(L)' 'DDGVVTVTGTTQSSTLSQAVGTVAREVDGVKDVRSEVRLLREGKGPLA' A
#
# COMPACT_ATOMS: atom_id res chain seq x y z
N ASP A 1 22.21 -6.44 2.89
CA ASP A 1 20.93 -5.88 2.43
C ASP A 1 19.94 -5.84 3.58
N ASP A 2 19.44 -4.65 3.92
CA ASP A 2 18.56 -4.46 5.09
C ASP A 2 17.10 -4.92 4.87
N GLY A 3 16.80 -5.56 3.73
CA GLY A 3 15.48 -6.15 3.46
C GLY A 3 14.34 -5.14 3.49
N VAL A 4 14.62 -3.84 3.26
CA VAL A 4 13.62 -2.78 3.31
C VAL A 4 13.06 -2.55 1.92
N VAL A 5 11.75 -2.72 1.77
CA VAL A 5 11.03 -2.48 0.51
C VAL A 5 10.19 -1.22 0.65
N THR A 6 10.42 -0.26 -0.24
CA THR A 6 9.62 0.96 -0.32
C THR A 6 8.66 0.85 -1.51
N VAL A 7 7.36 0.90 -1.24
CA VAL A 7 6.32 0.88 -2.26
C VAL A 7 5.74 2.28 -2.39
N THR A 8 5.91 2.88 -3.56
CA THR A 8 5.35 4.20 -3.90
C THR A 8 4.28 4.02 -4.98
N GLY A 9 3.23 4.82 -4.90
CA GLY A 9 2.15 4.77 -5.86
C GLY A 9 0.97 5.62 -5.42
N THR A 10 0.03 5.82 -6.32
CA THR A 10 -1.22 6.51 -6.04
C THR A 10 -2.36 5.54 -6.23
N THR A 11 -3.18 5.38 -5.19
CA THR A 11 -4.35 4.51 -5.25
C THR A 11 -5.59 5.29 -4.91
N GLN A 12 -6.66 4.98 -5.63
CA GLN A 12 -8.00 5.44 -5.34
C GLN A 12 -8.74 4.38 -4.52
N SER A 13 -8.06 3.54 -3.74
CA SER A 13 -8.76 2.67 -2.82
C SER A 13 -7.99 2.36 -1.54
N SER A 14 -8.63 2.63 -0.41
CA SER A 14 -8.12 2.35 0.93
C SER A 14 -7.89 0.85 1.17
N THR A 15 -8.73 0.00 0.59
CA THR A 15 -8.57 -1.46 0.63
C THR A 15 -7.35 -1.89 -0.19
N LEU A 16 -7.16 -1.28 -1.35
CA LEU A 16 -6.06 -1.62 -2.26
C LEU A 16 -4.71 -1.17 -1.69
N SER A 17 -4.67 -0.04 -0.97
CA SER A 17 -3.48 0.38 -0.22
C SER A 17 -3.07 -0.61 0.88
N GLN A 18 -4.03 -1.21 1.59
CA GLN A 18 -3.77 -2.19 2.64
C GLN A 18 -3.31 -3.54 2.06
N ALA A 19 -3.92 -3.97 0.95
CA ALA A 19 -3.53 -5.18 0.24
C ALA A 19 -2.08 -5.10 -0.25
N VAL A 20 -1.67 -3.94 -0.80
CA VAL A 20 -0.30 -3.71 -1.27
C VAL A 20 0.72 -3.85 -0.14
N GLY A 21 0.45 -3.28 1.04
CA GLY A 21 1.35 -3.42 2.19
C GLY A 21 1.46 -4.85 2.71
N THR A 22 0.38 -5.63 2.60
CA THR A 22 0.36 -7.04 3.01
C THR A 22 1.15 -7.92 2.04
N VAL A 23 0.89 -7.79 0.73
CA VAL A 23 1.61 -8.54 -0.32
C VAL A 23 3.10 -8.22 -0.30
N ALA A 24 3.48 -6.95 -0.08
CA ALA A 24 4.88 -6.57 0.01
C ALA A 24 5.61 -7.16 1.23
N ARG A 25 4.88 -7.48 2.31
CA ARG A 25 5.44 -8.16 3.51
C ARG A 25 5.57 -9.66 3.35
N GLU A 26 4.81 -10.26 2.44
CA GLU A 26 4.86 -11.71 2.17
C GLU A 26 6.05 -12.11 1.30
N VAL A 27 6.81 -11.15 0.76
CA VAL A 27 8.01 -11.41 -0.01
C VAL A 27 9.13 -11.90 0.91
N ASP A 28 9.64 -13.10 0.64
CA ASP A 28 10.67 -13.73 1.45
C ASP A 28 11.98 -12.91 1.43
N GLY A 29 12.52 -12.60 2.61
CA GLY A 29 13.67 -11.70 2.79
C GLY A 29 13.33 -10.24 3.08
N VAL A 30 12.04 -9.86 3.11
CA VAL A 30 11.61 -8.51 3.51
C VAL A 30 11.57 -8.38 5.04
N LYS A 31 12.36 -7.46 5.57
CA LYS A 31 12.41 -7.10 6.99
C LYS A 31 11.48 -5.95 7.33
N ASP A 32 11.31 -4.99 6.41
CA ASP A 32 10.47 -3.82 6.63
C ASP A 32 9.82 -3.37 5.31
N VAL A 33 8.57 -2.93 5.39
CA VAL A 33 7.81 -2.43 4.23
C VAL A 33 7.34 -1.02 4.53
N ARG A 34 7.91 -0.07 3.79
CA ARG A 34 7.48 1.32 3.78
C ARG A 34 6.46 1.52 2.68
N SER A 35 5.19 1.58 3.05
CA SER A 35 4.13 1.98 2.14
C SER A 35 4.01 3.51 2.12
N GLU A 36 4.49 4.13 1.06
CA GLU A 36 4.26 5.54 0.74
C GLU A 36 3.18 5.69 -0.35
N VAL A 37 2.22 4.76 -0.36
CA VAL A 37 1.10 4.81 -1.28
C VAL A 37 0.19 5.96 -0.86
N ARG A 38 0.08 6.96 -1.72
CA ARG A 38 -0.80 8.10 -1.49
C ARG A 38 -2.21 7.72 -1.89
N LEU A 39 -3.12 7.78 -0.91
CA LEU A 39 -4.54 7.71 -1.22
C LEU A 39 -4.94 8.99 -1.97
N LEU A 40 -5.14 8.88 -3.28
CA LEU A 40 -6.00 9.80 -3.99
C LEU A 40 -7.37 9.52 -3.41
N ARG A 41 -7.85 10.37 -2.49
CA ARG A 41 -9.10 10.16 -1.74
C ARG A 41 -10.11 9.44 -2.63
N GLU A 42 -10.53 8.25 -2.22
CA GLU A 42 -11.77 7.70 -2.74
C GLU A 42 -12.81 8.80 -2.52
N GLY A 43 -13.32 9.34 -3.62
CA GLY A 43 -14.66 9.84 -3.59
C GLY A 43 -15.55 8.69 -3.12
N LYS A 44 -15.74 8.57 -1.81
CA LYS A 44 -17.10 8.40 -1.29
C LYS A 44 -17.88 9.64 -1.75
N GLY A 45 -18.20 9.67 -3.05
CA GLY A 45 -19.51 10.16 -3.45
C GLY A 45 -20.53 9.38 -2.63
N PRO A 46 -21.60 10.03 -2.17
CA PRO A 46 -22.60 9.40 -1.32
C PRO A 46 -23.07 8.13 -2.02
N LEU A 47 -22.92 6.98 -1.36
CA LEU A 47 -23.66 5.79 -1.75
C LEU A 47 -25.12 6.14 -1.48
N ALA A 48 -25.82 6.44 -2.57
CA ALA A 48 -27.26 6.63 -2.67
C ALA A 48 -27.99 5.31 -2.41
#